data_AF-N1ML50-F1
#
_entry.id   AF-N1ML50-F1
#
_cell.length_a   1.000
_cell.length_b   1.000
_cell.length_c   1.000
_cell.angle_alpha   90.00
_cell.angle_beta   90.00
_cell.angle_gamma   90.00
#
_symmetry.space_group_name_H-M   'P 1'
#
loop_
_entity.id
_entity.type
_entity.pdbx_description
1 polymer ?
#
loop_
_entity_poly.entity_id
_entity_poly.type
_entity_poly.pdbx_seq_one_letter_code
_entity_poly.pdbx_strand_id
1 'polypeptide(L)' 'MPKNRQTFHDPLDELPPVTIEILKGDLLRFTQVDRDGRTNVVTFSDRLAVRRGVFDAASLKAEGLRAEA' A
#
# COMPACT_ATOMS: atom_id res chain seq x y z
N MET A 1 -9.46 14.68 -7.04
CA MET A 1 -8.41 13.67 -6.73
C MET A 1 -7.16 14.39 -6.24
N PRO A 2 -6.46 13.88 -5.21
CA PRO A 2 -5.14 14.40 -4.85
C PRO A 2 -4.23 14.34 -6.07
N LYS A 3 -3.55 15.44 -6.44
CA LYS A 3 -2.67 15.46 -7.61
C LYS A 3 -1.46 14.51 -7.49
N ASN A 4 -1.20 14.01 -6.27
CA ASN A 4 -0.08 13.15 -5.94
C ASN A 4 -0.48 11.67 -5.77
N ARG A 5 -1.71 11.27 -6.14
CA ARG A 5 -2.20 9.90 -6.01
C ARG A 5 -2.91 9.46 -7.29
N GLN A 6 -2.55 8.28 -7.79
CA GLN A 6 -3.20 7.66 -8.94
C GLN A 6 -3.30 6.15 -8.78
N THR A 7 -4.43 5.58 -9.19
CA THR A 7 -4.63 4.13 -9.24
C THR A 7 -4.58 3.65 -10.68
N PHE A 8 -3.82 2.58 -10.91
CA PHE A 8 -3.66 1.93 -12.20
C PHE A 8 -4.30 0.55 -12.12
N HIS A 9 -5.08 0.23 -13.14
CA HIS A 9 -5.73 -1.06 -13.30
C HIS A 9 -5.00 -1.83 -14.39
N ASP A 10 -4.79 -3.12 -14.14
CA ASP A 10 -4.36 -4.03 -15.20
C ASP A 10 -5.47 -4.13 -16.25
N PRO A 11 -5.20 -3.85 -17.55
CA PRO A 11 -6.20 -3.96 -18.59
C PRO A 11 -6.81 -5.36 -18.74
N LEU A 12 -6.08 -6.39 -18.31
CA LEU A 12 -6.50 -7.79 -18.36
C LEU A 12 -7.17 -8.28 -17.07
N ASP A 13 -7.19 -7.46 -16.02
CA ASP A 13 -7.73 -7.81 -14.69
C ASP A 13 -7.08 -9.07 -14.06
N GLU A 14 -5.85 -9.39 -14.46
CA GLU A 14 -5.06 -10.49 -13.91
C GLU A 14 -4.40 -10.08 -12.59
N LEU A 15 -4.05 -8.79 -12.45
CA LEU A 15 -3.41 -8.23 -11.27
C LEU A 15 -4.33 -7.25 -10.53
N PRO A 16 -4.32 -7.28 -9.18
CA PRO A 16 -5.02 -6.28 -8.40
C PRO A 16 -4.54 -4.85 -8.70
N PRO A 17 -5.41 -3.83 -8.63
CA PRO A 17 -5.03 -2.45 -8.92
C PRO A 17 -3.90 -1.96 -8.02
N VAL A 18 -2.97 -1.21 -8.61
CA VAL A 18 -1.87 -0.57 -7.88
C VAL A 18 -2.15 0.92 -7.71
N THR A 19 -2.04 1.41 -6.49
CA THR A 19 -2.09 2.84 -6.19
C THR A 19 -0.68 3.37 -6.01
N ILE A 20 -0.33 4.40 -6.77
CA ILE A 20 0.93 5.12 -6.67
C ILE A 20 0.68 6.46 -6.00
N GLU A 21 1.48 6.76 -4.97
CA GLU A 21 1.43 8.00 -4.20
C GLU A 21 2.81 8.66 -4.14
N ILE A 22 2.89 9.95 -4.44
CA ILE A 22 4.08 10.78 -4.23
C ILE A 22 3.95 11.43 -2.85
N LEU A 23 4.80 11.02 -1.92
CA LEU A 23 4.87 11.52 -0.56
C LEU A 23 6.01 12.55 -0.43
N LYS A 24 6.02 13.29 0.67
CA LYS A 24 7.06 14.30 0.95
C LYS A 24 8.45 13.67 0.92
N GLY A 25 9.42 14.38 0.31
CA GLY A 25 10.82 13.93 0.21
C GLY A 25 11.06 12.96 -0.94
N ASP A 26 10.35 13.16 -2.05
CA ASP A 26 10.48 12.40 -3.30
C ASP A 26 10.31 10.88 -3.11
N LEU A 27 9.38 10.54 -2.22
CA LEU A 27 9.10 9.18 -1.80
C LEU A 27 7.93 8.64 -2.61
N LEU A 28 8.18 7.64 -3.46
CA LEU A 28 7.12 6.94 -4.18
C LEU A 28 6.63 5.77 -3.35
N ARG A 29 5.33 5.71 -3.08
CA ARG A 29 4.67 4.57 -2.45
C ARG A 29 3.77 3.86 -3.46
N PHE A 30 3.91 2.56 -3.53
CA PHE A 30 3.10 1.65 -4.32
C PHE A 30 2.30 0.79 -3.35
N THR A 31 0.99 0.82 -3.46
CA THR A 31 0.08 0.07 -2.60
C THR A 31 -0.79 -0.83 -3.46
N GLN A 32 -0.81 -2.12 -3.16
CA GLN A 32 -1.64 -3.11 -3.83
C GLN A 32 -2.38 -3.93 -2.77
N VAL A 33 -3.69 -4.07 -2.92
CA VAL A 33 -4.51 -4.95 -2.07
C VAL A 33 -4.83 -6.20 -2.89
N ASP A 34 -4.39 -7.37 -2.43
CA ASP A 34 -4.67 -8.62 -3.13
C ASP A 34 -6.09 -9.15 -2.85
N ARG A 35 -6.45 -10.26 -3.49
CA ARG A 35 -7.77 -10.89 -3.38
C ARG A 35 -8.07 -11.39 -1.96
N ASP A 36 -7.05 -11.67 -1.17
CA ASP A 36 -7.16 -12.10 0.22
C ASP A 36 -7.25 -10.91 1.20
N GLY A 37 -7.23 -9.67 0.67
CA GLY A 37 -7.28 -8.46 1.45
C GLY A 37 -5.93 -8.06 2.07
N ARG A 38 -4.82 -8.70 1.66
CA ARG A 38 -3.48 -8.30 2.12
C ARG A 38 -3.02 -7.09 1.34
N THR A 39 -2.53 -6.11 2.09
CA THR A 39 -1.99 -4.86 1.55
C THR A 39 -0.47 -4.98 1.44
N ASN A 40 0.01 -5.02 0.20
CA ASN A 40 1.42 -4.96 -0.14
C ASN A 40 1.82 -3.50 -0.36
N VAL A 41 2.87 -3.05 0.32
CA VAL A 41 3.40 -1.70 0.20
C VAL A 41 4.87 -1.75 -0.19
N VAL A 42 5.22 -1.10 -1.29
CA VAL A 42 6.60 -0.87 -1.70
C VAL A 42 6.87 0.62 -1.69
N THR A 43 7.99 1.02 -1.12
CA THR A 43 8.38 2.42 -1.04
C THR A 43 9.76 2.61 -1.66
N PHE A 44 9.90 3.60 -2.55
CA PHE A 44 11.14 3.98 -3.21
C PHE A 44 11.52 5.40 -2.83
N SER A 45 12.77 5.59 -2.42
CA SER A 45 13.39 6.91 -2.31
C SER A 45 14.91 6.78 -2.43
N ASP A 46 15.55 7.85 -2.86
CA ASP A 46 17.01 7.93 -2.90
C ASP A 46 17.65 7.83 -1.50
N ARG A 47 16.93 8.24 -0.46
CA ARG A 47 17.43 8.27 0.93
C ARG A 47 17.31 6.95 1.67
N LEU A 48 16.25 6.17 1.40
CA LEU A 48 15.92 4.96 2.16
C LEU A 48 16.00 3.67 1.33
N ALA A 49 16.45 3.78 0.06
CA ALA A 49 16.41 2.72 -0.93
C ALA A 49 14.98 2.11 -1.07
N VAL A 50 14.90 0.88 -1.56
CA VAL A 50 13.62 0.15 -1.71
C VAL A 50 13.24 -0.50 -0.39
N ARG A 51 12.06 -0.16 0.15
CA ARG A 51 11.47 -0.81 1.33
C ARG A 51 10.20 -1.55 0.96
N ARG A 52 9.99 -2.74 1.53
CA ARG A 52 8.81 -3.58 1.31
C ARG A 52 8.13 -3.89 2.63
N GLY A 53 6.80 -3.94 2.63
CA GLY A 53 5.99 -4.35 3.77
C GLY A 53 4.68 -4.98 3.31
N VAL A 54 4.15 -5.88 4.13
CA VAL A 54 2.85 -6.55 3.90
C VAL A 54 2.03 -6.39 5.17
N PHE A 55 0.79 -5.95 5.04
CA PHE A 55 -0.16 -5.78 6.13
C PHE A 55 -1.40 -6.61 5.83
N ASP A 56 -1.87 -7.36 6.81
CA ASP A 56 -3.10 -8.14 6.69
C ASP A 56 -4.24 -7.42 7.43
N ALA A 57 -5.35 -7.14 6.75
CA ALA A 57 -6.53 -6.55 7.35
C ALA A 57 -7.09 -7.41 8.51
N ALA A 58 -6.91 -8.74 8.48
CA ALA A 58 -7.27 -9.63 9.57
C ALA A 58 -6.42 -9.40 10.83
N SER A 59 -5.16 -8.98 10.65
CA SER A 59 -4.26 -8.67 11.77
C SER A 59 -4.60 -7.35 12.45
N LEU A 60 -5.10 -6.36 11.70
CA LEU A 60 -5.51 -5.06 12.25
C LEU A 60 -6.80 -5.13 13.08
N LYS A 61 -7.70 -6.10 12.80
CA LYS A 61 -8.85 -6.37 13.68
C LYS A 61 -8.45 -6.97 15.02
N ALA A 62 -7.36 -7.73 15.08
CA ALA A 62 -6.88 -8.33 16.33
C ALA A 62 -6.20 -7.30 17.26
N GLU A 63 -5.53 -6.28 16.71
CA GLU A 63 -4.92 -5.21 17.52
C GLU A 63 -5.92 -4.15 18.00
N GLY A 64 -7.00 -3.91 17.24
CA GLY A 64 -8.11 -3.04 17.67
C GLY A 64 -8.93 -3.57 18.86
N LEU A 65 -8.77 -4.84 19.23
CA LEU A 65 -9.39 -5.46 20.41
C LEU A 65 -8.48 -5.47 21.66
N ARG A 66 -7.22 -5.02 21.55
CA ARG A 66 -6.29 -4.92 22.70
C ARG A 66 -6.08 -3.50 23.21
N ALA A 67 -6.61 -2.48 22.53
CA ALA A 67 -6.45 -1.08 22.94
C ALA A 67 -7.57 -0.54 23.85
N GLU A 68 -8.57 -1.36 24.19
CA GLU A 68 -9.53 -1.07 25.25
C GLU A 68 -9.56 -2.21 26.27
N ALA A 69 -8.71 -2.11 27.30
CA ALA A 69 -8.82 -2.83 28.56
C ALA A 69 -8.23 -1.96 29.69
#